data_AF-A0A7J4B1C9-F1
#
_entry.id   AF-A0A7J4B1C9-F1
#
_cell.length_a   1.000
_cell.length_b   1.000
_cell.length_c   1.000
_cell.angle_alpha   90.00
_cell.angle_beta   90.00
_cell.angle_gamma   90.00
#
_symmetry.space_group_name_H-M   'P 1'
#
loop_
_entity.id
_entity.type
_entity.pdbx_description
1 polymer ?
#
loop_
_entity_poly.entity_id
_entity_poly.type
_entity_poly.pdbx_seq_one_letter_code
_entity_poly.pdbx_strand_id
1 'polypeptide(L)'
;MSLREVRLQLPEYLAKWLEEFSKQIAMTPSQLIANILNYYYEAWRIGRDSIYIGETTETGLGRVSFDLERKVEQFLSESKSMVKAFIVRSFTSWLLKRGLGLKDVDESLIDQFLEEYTLSRKVKSSTKLVYKKTLRKFLNFVKGEQ
;
A
#
# COMPACT_ATOMS: atom_id res chain seq x y z
N MET A 1 13.60 -11.88 -11.49
CA MET A 1 13.75 -11.59 -10.04
C MET A 1 14.25 -12.84 -9.35
N SER A 2 15.37 -12.76 -8.62
CA SER A 2 15.84 -13.85 -7.76
C SER A 2 15.08 -13.83 -6.44
N LEU A 3 14.45 -14.94 -6.07
CA LEU A 3 13.79 -15.09 -4.78
C LEU A 3 14.78 -15.66 -3.76
N ARG A 4 14.79 -15.11 -2.54
CA ARG A 4 15.57 -15.61 -1.40
C ARG A 4 14.64 -15.93 -0.24
N GLU A 5 14.81 -17.11 0.37
CA GLU A 5 14.05 -17.49 1.56
C GLU A 5 14.65 -16.82 2.82
N VAL A 6 13.79 -16.19 3.61
CA VAL A 6 14.12 -15.64 4.92
C VAL A 6 13.13 -16.25 5.93
N ARG A 7 13.64 -16.92 6.97
CA ARG A 7 12.81 -17.52 8.01
C ARG A 7 12.70 -16.60 9.20
N LEU A 8 11.48 -16.32 9.63
CA LEU A 8 11.16 -15.50 10.79
C LEU A 8 10.60 -16.38 11.89
N GLN A 9 11.19 -16.33 13.09
CA GLN A 9 10.59 -16.95 14.27
C GLN A 9 9.58 -15.97 14.86
N LEU A 10 8.33 -16.42 15.00
CA LEU A 10 7.24 -15.64 15.58
C LEU A 10 6.67 -16.40 16.78
N PRO A 11 6.24 -15.69 17.85
CA PRO A 11 5.35 -16.26 18.84
C PRO A 11 4.15 -16.96 18.19
N GLU A 12 3.73 -18.10 18.73
CA GLU A 12 2.69 -18.95 18.12
C GLU A 12 1.39 -18.17 17.83
N TYR A 13 0.99 -17.26 18.73
CA TYR A 13 -0.22 -16.46 18.55
C TYR A 13 -0.12 -15.50 17.34
N LEU A 14 1.07 -14.97 17.03
CA LEU A 14 1.29 -14.12 15.86
C LEU A 14 1.33 -14.94 14.57
N ALA A 15 1.92 -16.14 14.60
CA ALA A 15 1.91 -17.03 13.45
C ALA A 15 0.48 -17.43 13.06
N LYS A 16 -0.34 -17.83 14.04
CA LYS A 16 -1.77 -18.13 13.83
C LYS A 16 -2.53 -16.92 13.30
N TRP A 17 -2.34 -15.75 13.91
CA TRP A 17 -2.97 -14.52 13.43
C TRP A 17 -2.58 -14.20 11.98
N LEU A 18 -1.29 -14.34 11.62
CA LEU A 18 -0.80 -14.05 10.28
C LEU A 18 -1.45 -14.96 9.24
N GLU A 19 -1.60 -16.25 9.54
CA GLU A 19 -2.27 -17.22 8.68
C GLU A 19 -3.77 -16.93 8.51
N GLU A 20 -4.45 -16.57 9.59
CA GLU A 20 -5.88 -16.24 9.54
C GLU A 20 -6.13 -14.94 8.80
N PHE A 21 -5.37 -13.89 9.13
CA PHE A 21 -5.54 -12.57 8.54
C PHE A 21 -5.17 -12.57 7.05
N SER A 22 -4.10 -13.29 6.66
CA SER A 22 -3.71 -13.35 5.24
C SER A 22 -4.84 -13.91 4.37
N LYS A 23 -5.59 -14.91 4.86
CA LYS A 23 -6.77 -15.46 4.17
C LYS A 23 -7.87 -14.40 3.98
N GLN A 24 -8.13 -13.57 4.98
CA GLN A 24 -9.17 -12.53 4.92
C GLN A 24 -8.87 -11.48 3.84
N ILE A 25 -7.58 -11.23 3.57
CA ILE A 25 -7.13 -10.32 2.51
C ILE A 25 -6.70 -11.03 1.22
N ALA A 26 -7.03 -12.32 1.08
CA ALA A 26 -6.70 -13.15 -0.09
C ALA A 26 -5.19 -13.18 -0.44
N MET A 27 -4.35 -13.35 0.57
CA MET A 27 -2.90 -13.50 0.47
C MET A 27 -2.38 -14.73 1.21
N THR A 28 -1.21 -15.21 0.80
CA THR A 28 -0.40 -16.09 1.65
C THR A 28 0.33 -15.26 2.72
N PRO A 29 0.73 -15.87 3.86
CA PRO A 29 1.55 -15.20 4.88
C PRO A 29 2.79 -14.53 4.29
N SER A 30 3.50 -15.21 3.39
CA SER A 30 4.70 -14.67 2.73
C SER A 30 4.39 -13.45 1.86
N GLN A 31 3.27 -13.45 1.13
CA GLN A 31 2.84 -12.31 0.32
C GLN A 31 2.49 -11.09 1.19
N LEU A 32 1.80 -11.33 2.32
CA LEU A 32 1.46 -10.28 3.27
C LEU A 32 2.72 -9.67 3.90
N ILE A 33 3.63 -10.49 4.41
CA ILE A 33 4.90 -10.03 4.99
C ILE A 33 5.73 -9.30 3.94
N ALA A 34 5.84 -9.81 2.71
CA ALA A 34 6.55 -9.14 1.64
C ALA A 34 5.96 -7.76 1.33
N ASN A 35 4.63 -7.61 1.32
CA ASN A 35 3.99 -6.30 1.12
C ASN A 35 4.26 -5.32 2.27
N ILE A 36 4.17 -5.78 3.51
CA ILE A 36 4.46 -4.95 4.69
C ILE A 36 5.92 -4.50 4.66
N LEU A 37 6.84 -5.44 4.46
CA LEU A 37 8.26 -5.14 4.37
C LEU A 37 8.59 -4.24 3.19
N ASN A 38 7.95 -4.46 2.03
CA ASN A 38 8.14 -3.59 0.88
C ASN A 38 7.66 -2.15 1.19
N TYR A 39 6.53 -1.97 1.88
CA TYR A 39 6.07 -0.64 2.28
C TYR A 39 7.13 0.10 3.12
N TYR A 40 7.63 -0.54 4.17
CA TYR A 40 8.65 0.08 5.04
C TYR A 40 10.01 0.21 4.36
N TYR A 41 10.39 -0.75 3.50
CA TYR A 41 11.61 -0.67 2.71
C TYR A 41 11.56 0.53 1.76
N GLU A 42 10.45 0.76 1.07
CA GLU A 42 10.31 1.92 0.19
C GLU A 42 10.31 3.23 0.97
N ALA A 43 9.57 3.32 2.08
CA ALA A 43 9.59 4.49 2.94
C ALA A 43 11.01 4.81 3.45
N TRP A 44 11.74 3.78 3.92
CA TRP A 44 13.12 3.93 4.34
C TRP A 44 14.08 4.25 3.20
N ARG A 45 13.92 3.61 2.03
CA ARG A 45 14.74 3.88 0.84
C ARG A 45 14.56 5.32 0.40
N ILE A 46 13.34 5.80 0.29
CA ILE A 46 13.02 7.20 -0.08
C ILE A 46 13.59 8.18 0.96
N GLY A 47 13.42 7.88 2.26
CA GLY A 47 13.96 8.70 3.34
C GLY A 47 15.49 8.68 3.45
N ARG A 48 16.16 7.64 2.95
CA ARG A 48 17.63 7.57 2.90
C ARG A 48 18.18 8.19 1.61
N ASP A 49 17.51 7.98 0.49
CA ASP A 49 17.86 8.63 -0.78
C ASP A 49 17.70 10.16 -0.65
N SER A 50 16.77 10.67 0.17
CA SER A 50 16.66 12.10 0.48
C SER A 50 17.77 12.63 1.41
N ILE A 51 18.41 11.79 2.23
CA ILE A 51 19.58 12.17 3.06
C ILE A 51 20.86 12.24 2.23
N TYR A 52 21.02 11.38 1.20
CA TYR A 52 22.13 11.48 0.24
C TYR A 52 21.93 12.62 -0.79
N ILE A 53 20.70 13.09 -0.96
CA ILE A 53 20.34 14.34 -1.69
C ILE A 53 20.26 15.51 -0.67
N GLY A 54 21.04 15.43 0.42
CA GLY A 54 21.15 16.47 1.43
C GLY A 54 21.99 17.69 1.00
N GLU A 55 22.61 17.68 -0.18
CA GLU A 55 23.39 18.83 -0.66
C GLU A 55 22.84 19.52 -1.92
N THR A 56 21.89 18.95 -2.65
CA THR A 56 21.29 19.67 -3.78
C THR A 56 19.91 19.13 -4.14
N THR A 57 18.91 19.99 -4.04
CA THR A 57 17.59 19.99 -4.70
C THR A 57 16.37 19.48 -3.95
N GLU A 58 15.43 20.43 -3.81
CA GLU A 58 13.98 20.32 -3.87
C GLU A 58 13.47 19.25 -4.86
N THR A 59 13.61 17.97 -4.56
CA THR A 59 13.00 16.92 -5.37
C THR A 59 11.56 16.71 -4.93
N GLY A 60 10.61 17.05 -5.81
CA GLY A 60 9.17 16.98 -5.56
C GLY A 60 8.67 15.61 -5.06
N LEU A 61 9.40 14.52 -5.33
CA LEU A 61 9.06 13.18 -4.85
C LEU A 61 9.08 13.04 -3.32
N GLY A 62 10.03 13.66 -2.62
CA GLY A 62 10.10 13.58 -1.15
C GLY A 62 8.90 14.25 -0.49
N ARG A 63 8.48 15.40 -1.02
CA ARG A 63 7.28 16.12 -0.58
C ARG A 63 6.00 15.36 -0.94
N VAL A 64 5.93 14.76 -2.13
CA VAL A 64 4.79 13.92 -2.57
C VAL A 64 4.64 12.70 -1.66
N SER A 65 5.73 12.02 -1.29
CA SER A 65 5.68 10.87 -0.37
C SER A 65 5.15 11.26 1.00
N PHE A 66 5.66 12.36 1.57
CA PHE A 66 5.24 12.84 2.88
C PHE A 66 3.77 13.28 2.91
N ASP A 67 3.30 14.00 1.89
CA ASP A 67 1.89 14.41 1.79
C ASP A 67 0.96 13.21 1.58
N LEU A 68 1.39 12.22 0.79
CA LEU A 68 0.66 10.98 0.57
C LEU A 68 0.51 10.18 1.86
N GLU A 69 1.60 9.99 2.61
CA GLU A 69 1.58 9.29 3.89
C GLU A 69 0.66 9.96 4.90
N ARG A 70 0.74 11.28 5.04
CA ARG A 70 -0.15 12.04 5.93
C ARG A 70 -1.62 11.86 5.53
N LYS A 71 -1.94 11.90 4.24
CA LYS A 71 -3.32 11.71 3.74
C LYS A 71 -3.81 10.28 3.95
N VAL A 72 -2.94 9.28 3.79
CA VAL A 72 -3.25 7.89 4.13
C VAL A 72 -3.57 7.77 5.61
N GLU A 73 -2.73 8.29 6.50
CA GLU A 73 -2.97 8.21 7.94
C GLU A 73 -4.25 8.95 8.36
N GLN A 74 -4.53 10.13 7.79
CA GLN A 74 -5.80 10.84 8.02
C GLN A 74 -7.02 10.04 7.56
N PHE A 75 -6.97 9.44 6.37
CA PHE A 75 -8.07 8.60 5.88
C PHE A 75 -8.26 7.34 6.74
N LEU A 76 -7.16 6.79 7.27
CA LEU A 76 -7.18 5.56 8.04
C LEU A 76 -7.46 5.77 9.53
N SER A 77 -7.23 6.96 10.09
CA SER A 77 -7.55 7.24 11.49
C SER A 77 -9.03 7.09 11.81
N GLU A 78 -9.90 7.25 10.81
CA GLU A 78 -11.36 7.05 10.95
C GLU A 78 -11.79 5.59 10.64
N SER A 79 -10.90 4.77 10.10
CA SER A 79 -11.21 3.41 9.65
C SER A 79 -10.73 2.35 10.65
N LYS A 80 -11.67 1.67 11.31
CA LYS A 80 -11.37 0.47 12.12
C LYS A 80 -11.02 -0.78 11.28
N SER A 81 -11.04 -0.68 9.95
CA SER A 81 -10.87 -1.85 9.08
C SER A 81 -9.42 -1.98 8.60
N MET A 82 -8.72 -2.96 9.17
CA MET A 82 -7.35 -3.33 8.76
C MET A 82 -7.26 -3.70 7.27
N VAL A 83 -8.30 -4.34 6.71
CA VAL A 83 -8.37 -4.68 5.28
C VAL A 83 -8.38 -3.42 4.41
N LYS A 84 -9.13 -2.38 4.82
CA LYS A 84 -9.17 -1.09 4.13
C LYS A 84 -7.83 -0.36 4.24
N ALA A 85 -7.22 -0.38 5.42
CA ALA A 85 -5.89 0.18 5.63
C ALA A 85 -4.86 -0.45 4.69
N PHE A 86 -4.90 -1.78 4.58
CA PHE A 86 -3.96 -2.52 3.77
C PHE A 86 -4.06 -2.19 2.27
N ILE A 87 -5.28 -2.15 1.72
CA ILE A 87 -5.45 -1.87 0.29
C ILE A 87 -5.07 -0.43 -0.07
N VAL A 88 -5.36 0.53 0.81
CA VAL A 88 -4.97 1.94 0.64
C VAL A 88 -3.45 2.10 0.66
N ARG A 89 -2.76 1.48 1.63
CA ARG A 89 -1.29 1.50 1.70
C ARG A 89 -0.65 0.80 0.50
N SER A 90 -1.23 -0.30 0.04
CA SER A 90 -0.76 -1.01 -1.15
C SER A 90 -0.91 -0.17 -2.42
N PHE A 91 -2.05 0.51 -2.57
CA PHE A 91 -2.31 1.38 -3.71
C PHE A 91 -1.38 2.60 -3.73
N THR A 92 -1.19 3.25 -2.59
CA THR A 92 -0.29 4.40 -2.48
C THR A 92 1.17 4.05 -2.73
N SER A 93 1.65 2.89 -2.26
CA SER A 93 2.96 2.37 -2.66
C SER A 93 3.06 2.13 -4.17
N TRP A 94 2.00 1.61 -4.80
CA TRP A 94 1.95 1.38 -6.24
C TRP A 94 2.02 2.68 -7.06
N LEU A 95 1.37 3.76 -6.59
CA LEU A 95 1.46 5.10 -7.17
C LEU A 95 2.88 5.68 -7.06
N LEU A 96 3.49 5.61 -5.87
CA LEU A 96 4.85 6.12 -5.64
C LEU A 96 5.87 5.45 -6.54
N LYS A 97 5.76 4.13 -6.75
CA LYS A 97 6.64 3.38 -7.68
C LYS A 97 6.56 3.88 -9.12
N ARG A 98 5.49 4.58 -9.50
CA ARG A 98 5.28 5.18 -10.83
C ARG A 98 5.54 6.67 -10.86
N GLY A 99 6.00 7.27 -9.76
CA GLY A 99 6.19 8.71 -9.64
C GLY A 99 4.89 9.51 -9.67
N LEU A 100 3.75 8.87 -9.42
CA LEU A 100 2.44 9.51 -9.45
C LEU A 100 2.09 10.10 -8.08
N GLY A 101 1.65 11.36 -8.08
CA GLY A 101 1.10 12.02 -6.91
C GLY A 101 -0.41 11.89 -6.83
N LEU A 102 -0.99 12.22 -5.68
CA LEU A 102 -2.45 12.18 -5.45
C LEU A 102 -3.27 13.04 -6.42
N LYS A 103 -2.67 14.09 -6.98
CA LYS A 103 -3.34 15.01 -7.92
C LYS A 103 -3.58 14.38 -9.29
N ASP A 104 -2.76 13.40 -9.65
CA ASP A 104 -2.79 12.74 -10.96
C ASP A 104 -3.67 11.48 -10.94
N VAL A 105 -4.33 11.19 -9.81
CA VAL A 105 -5.05 9.93 -9.63
C VAL A 105 -6.51 10.03 -10.06
N ASP A 106 -6.89 9.15 -10.97
CA ASP A 106 -8.26 8.96 -11.40
C ASP A 106 -8.72 7.50 -11.19
N GLU A 107 -9.95 7.23 -11.63
CA GLU A 107 -10.56 5.91 -11.49
C GLU A 107 -9.88 4.84 -12.37
N SER A 108 -9.30 5.22 -13.50
CA SER A 108 -8.59 4.29 -14.39
C SER A 108 -7.37 3.69 -13.70
N LEU A 109 -6.67 4.49 -12.89
CA LEU A 109 -5.52 4.02 -12.10
C LEU A 109 -5.92 3.07 -10.96
N ILE A 110 -7.13 3.20 -10.41
CA ILE A 110 -7.67 2.19 -9.47
C ILE A 110 -7.84 0.86 -10.21
N ASP A 111 -8.43 0.88 -11.40
CA ASP A 111 -8.70 -0.34 -12.16
C ASP A 111 -7.41 -1.04 -12.58
N GLN A 112 -6.43 -0.29 -13.09
CA GLN A 112 -5.09 -0.80 -13.41
C GLN A 112 -4.41 -1.40 -12.18
N PHE A 113 -4.40 -0.68 -11.05
CA PHE A 113 -3.85 -1.20 -9.81
C PHE A 113 -4.53 -2.52 -9.42
N LEU A 114 -5.86 -2.59 -9.44
CA LEU A 114 -6.58 -3.79 -9.02
C LEU A 114 -6.35 -4.95 -9.98
N GLU A 115 -6.22 -4.73 -11.28
CA GLU A 115 -5.81 -5.78 -12.23
C GLU A 115 -4.44 -6.33 -11.88
N GLU A 116 -3.41 -5.48 -11.76
CA GLU A 116 -2.05 -5.92 -11.41
C GLU A 116 -2.00 -6.58 -10.02
N TYR A 117 -2.69 -5.99 -9.04
CA TYR A 117 -2.69 -6.42 -7.65
C TYR A 117 -3.40 -7.77 -7.46
N THR A 118 -4.39 -8.08 -8.29
CA THR A 118 -5.15 -9.34 -8.24
C THR A 118 -4.66 -10.39 -9.24
N LEU A 119 -3.88 -10.03 -10.26
CA LEU A 119 -3.30 -10.99 -11.22
C LEU A 119 -2.50 -12.12 -10.55
N SER A 120 -1.74 -11.79 -9.51
CA SER A 120 -0.87 -12.75 -8.79
C SER A 120 -1.51 -13.37 -7.54
N ARG A 121 -2.74 -12.95 -7.20
CA ARG A 121 -3.40 -13.28 -5.94
C ARG A 121 -4.79 -13.78 -6.30
N LYS A 122 -5.16 -15.01 -5.95
CA LYS A 122 -6.48 -15.60 -6.27
C LYS A 122 -7.63 -14.89 -5.51
N VAL A 123 -7.78 -13.59 -5.72
CA VAL A 123 -8.72 -12.70 -5.04
C VAL A 123 -10.11 -12.94 -5.64
N LYS A 124 -11.10 -13.15 -4.77
CA LYS A 124 -12.49 -13.30 -5.19
C LYS A 124 -13.02 -11.99 -5.78
N SER A 125 -13.92 -12.08 -6.76
CA SER A 125 -14.55 -10.91 -7.40
C SER A 125 -15.24 -9.99 -6.39
N SER A 126 -15.86 -10.57 -5.35
CA SER A 126 -16.48 -9.81 -4.24
C SER A 126 -15.45 -8.98 -3.46
N THR A 127 -14.26 -9.52 -3.21
CA THR A 127 -13.16 -8.80 -2.55
C THR A 127 -12.62 -7.67 -3.44
N LYS A 128 -12.49 -7.91 -4.76
CA LYS A 128 -12.10 -6.86 -5.74
C LYS A 128 -13.08 -5.69 -5.71
N LEU A 129 -14.39 -5.95 -5.61
CA LEU A 129 -15.42 -4.89 -5.49
C LEU A 129 -15.27 -4.08 -4.20
N VAL A 130 -15.00 -4.74 -3.05
CA VAL A 130 -14.76 -4.06 -1.77
C VAL A 130 -13.51 -3.18 -1.84
N TYR A 131 -12.45 -3.67 -2.47
CA TYR A 131 -11.22 -2.91 -2.70
C TYR A 131 -11.49 -1.69 -3.59
N LYS A 132 -12.14 -1.87 -4.74
CA LYS A 132 -12.51 -0.75 -5.63
C LYS A 132 -13.33 0.31 -4.90
N LYS A 133 -14.35 -0.10 -4.15
CA LYS A 133 -15.19 0.83 -3.37
C LYS A 133 -14.38 1.58 -2.30
N THR A 134 -13.42 0.92 -1.67
CA THR A 134 -12.55 1.54 -0.65
C THR A 134 -11.60 2.56 -1.28
N LEU A 135 -10.98 2.22 -2.41
CA LEU A 135 -10.06 3.11 -3.10
C LEU A 135 -10.77 4.32 -3.71
N ARG A 136 -11.99 4.16 -4.24
CA ARG A 136 -12.84 5.28 -4.66
C ARG A 136 -13.11 6.25 -3.51
N LYS A 137 -13.48 5.74 -2.32
CA LYS A 137 -13.68 6.58 -1.13
C LYS A 137 -12.40 7.33 -0.74
N PHE A 138 -11.25 6.66 -0.83
CA PHE A 138 -9.97 7.30 -0.57
C PHE A 138 -9.68 8.43 -1.57
N LEU A 139 -9.93 8.23 -2.88
CA LEU A 139 -9.76 9.29 -3.87
C LEU A 139 -10.69 10.48 -3.64
N ASN A 140 -11.96 10.23 -3.37
CA ASN A 140 -12.93 11.29 -3.08
C ASN A 140 -12.49 12.12 -1.86
N PHE A 141 -12.04 11.44 -0.79
CA PHE A 141 -11.47 12.09 0.40
C PHE A 141 -10.27 12.97 0.06
N VAL A 142 -9.37 12.48 -0.81
CA VAL A 142 -8.18 13.23 -1.23
C VAL A 142 -8.55 14.43 -2.10
N LYS A 143 -9.55 14.30 -2.98
CA LYS A 143 -10.02 15.36 -3.89
C LYS A 143 -10.91 16.40 -3.20
N GLY A 144 -11.38 16.12 -1.99
CA GLY A 144 -12.32 17.00 -1.27
C GLY A 144 -13.75 16.92 -1.80
N GLU A 145 -14.08 15.88 -2.57
CA GLU A 145 -15.42 15.61 -3.07
C GLU A 145 -16.13 14.73 -2.03
N GLN A 146 -17.07 15.29 -1.25
CA GLN A 146 -17.88 14.55 -0.27
C GLN A 146 -19.07 13.85 -0.94
#